data_AF-A0A962R9B2-F1
#
_entry.id   AF-A0A962R9B2-F1
#
_cell.length_a   1.000
_cell.length_b   1.000
_cell.length_c   1.000
_cell.angle_alpha   90.00
_cell.angle_beta   90.00
_cell.angle_gamma   90.00
#
_symmetry.space_group_name_H-M   'P 1'
#
loop_
_entity.id
_entity.type
_entity.pdbx_description
1 polymer ?
#
loop_
_entity_poly.entity_id
_entity_poly.type
_entity_poly.pdbx_seq_one_letter_code
_entity_poly.pdbx_strand_id
1 'polypeptide(L)'
;HHRKHDQWFQPGGHADGDHDVLRVALRETSEETGLDAAHIKLVDNRVFDLDIHAIPPTMHEGKLEPAHQHIDIRFLLEIDDAIPIPGNDESHQILWVPLNQASTFNNNRSTYRMVEKTRRLRHWQAA
;
A
#
# COMPACT_ATOMS: atom_id res chain seq x y z
N HIS A 1 -1.02 2.28 10.55
CA HIS A 1 -1.13 3.66 11.05
C HIS A 1 0.22 4.33 10.93
N HIS A 2 0.37 5.19 9.95
CA HIS A 2 1.64 5.78 9.55
C HIS A 2 2.04 6.91 10.52
N ARG A 3 3.26 6.84 11.05
CA ARG A 3 3.77 7.75 12.09
C ARG A 3 3.90 9.19 11.61
N LYS A 4 4.35 9.41 10.37
CA LYS A 4 4.50 10.76 9.81
C LYS A 4 3.16 11.46 9.52
N HIS A 5 2.13 10.68 9.19
CA HIS A 5 0.88 11.20 8.64
C HIS A 5 -0.31 11.06 9.59
N ASP A 6 -0.16 10.29 10.66
CA ASP A 6 -1.19 10.01 11.66
C ASP A 6 -2.49 9.48 11.00
N GLN A 7 -2.32 8.62 10.00
CA GLN A 7 -3.39 8.10 9.13
C GLN A 7 -3.15 6.63 8.77
N TRP A 8 -4.20 5.94 8.34
CA TRP A 8 -4.10 4.54 7.89
C TRP A 8 -3.93 4.45 6.38
N PHE A 9 -2.93 3.69 5.97
CA PHE A 9 -2.64 3.37 4.58
C PHE A 9 -2.26 1.89 4.46
N GLN A 10 -2.39 1.36 3.24
CA GLN A 10 -1.67 0.17 2.81
C GLN A 10 -0.17 0.49 2.65
N PRO A 11 0.72 -0.52 2.72
CA PRO A 11 2.14 -0.33 2.43
C PRO A 11 2.41 0.23 1.03
N GLY A 12 3.46 1.03 0.91
CA GLY A 12 3.96 1.61 -0.34
C GLY A 12 4.72 2.91 -0.11
N GLY A 13 5.63 3.21 -1.04
CA GLY A 13 6.51 4.37 -0.94
C GLY A 13 6.98 4.88 -2.29
N HIS A 14 7.92 5.83 -2.26
CA HIS A 14 8.52 6.42 -3.45
C HIS A 14 9.39 5.41 -4.19
N ALA A 15 9.49 5.57 -5.51
CA ALA A 15 10.38 4.72 -6.32
C ALA A 15 11.84 5.18 -6.28
N ASP A 16 12.11 6.44 -5.92
CA ASP A 16 13.46 7.01 -5.75
C ASP A 16 14.45 6.70 -6.88
N GLY A 17 13.95 6.74 -8.12
CA GLY A 17 14.73 6.48 -9.34
C GLY A 17 14.74 5.01 -9.78
N ASP A 18 14.14 4.10 -9.02
CA ASP A 18 13.92 2.72 -9.43
C ASP A 18 12.80 2.65 -10.49
N HIS A 19 13.13 2.15 -11.67
CA HIS A 19 12.18 2.00 -12.77
C HIS A 19 11.31 0.74 -12.65
N ASP A 20 11.69 -0.21 -11.79
CA ASP A 20 10.90 -1.41 -11.51
C ASP A 20 9.93 -1.17 -10.34
N VAL A 21 8.79 -0.55 -10.66
CA VAL A 21 7.77 -0.20 -9.67
C VAL A 21 7.14 -1.41 -8.97
N LEU A 22 7.20 -2.60 -9.58
CA LEU A 22 6.76 -3.84 -8.92
C LEU A 22 7.76 -4.25 -7.84
N ARG A 23 9.05 -4.19 -8.15
CA ARG A 23 10.12 -4.42 -7.16
C ARG A 23 10.05 -3.44 -6.01
N VAL A 24 9.78 -2.15 -6.28
CA VAL A 24 9.53 -1.14 -5.24
C VAL A 24 8.36 -1.55 -4.35
N ALA A 25 7.20 -1.89 -4.92
CA ALA A 25 6.03 -2.29 -4.14
C ALA A 25 6.30 -3.51 -3.22
N LEU A 26 7.05 -4.51 -3.70
CA LEU A 26 7.45 -5.67 -2.91
C LEU A 26 8.42 -5.29 -1.78
N ARG A 27 9.41 -4.44 -2.08
CA ARG A 27 10.38 -3.93 -1.09
C ARG A 27 9.68 -3.14 0.01
N GLU A 28 8.89 -2.14 -0.35
CA GLU A 28 8.14 -1.29 0.59
C GLU A 28 7.20 -2.12 1.46
N THR A 29 6.51 -3.12 0.87
CA THR A 29 5.68 -4.04 1.66
C THR A 29 6.51 -4.82 2.68
N SER A 30 7.69 -5.33 2.30
CA SER A 30 8.59 -6.03 3.21
C SER A 30 9.09 -5.13 4.33
N GLU A 31 9.57 -3.93 3.98
CA GLU A 31 10.12 -2.96 4.92
C GLU A 31 9.06 -2.43 5.89
N GLU A 32 7.90 -2.02 5.39
CA GLU A 32 6.83 -1.46 6.22
C GLU A 32 6.16 -2.52 7.09
N THR A 33 5.95 -3.74 6.60
CA THR A 33 5.33 -4.81 7.41
C THR A 33 6.30 -5.50 8.36
N GLY A 34 7.62 -5.36 8.11
CA GLY A 34 8.67 -6.07 8.82
C GLY A 34 8.74 -7.57 8.49
N LEU A 35 8.12 -8.00 7.38
CA LEU A 35 8.15 -9.39 6.92
C LEU A 35 9.30 -9.62 5.94
N ASP A 36 9.87 -10.82 5.97
CA ASP A 36 10.77 -11.28 4.92
C ASP A 36 10.01 -11.41 3.58
N ALA A 37 10.67 -11.02 2.48
CA ALA A 37 10.09 -11.06 1.15
C ALA A 37 9.58 -12.46 0.73
N ALA A 38 10.12 -13.54 1.29
CA ALA A 38 9.65 -14.91 1.05
C ALA A 38 8.19 -15.15 1.50
N HIS A 39 7.67 -14.32 2.41
CA HIS A 39 6.28 -14.39 2.89
C HIS A 39 5.31 -13.51 2.09
N ILE A 40 5.81 -12.69 1.17
CA ILE A 40 5.01 -11.76 0.36
C ILE A 40 4.90 -12.32 -1.05
N LYS A 41 3.69 -12.72 -1.43
CA LYS A 41 3.42 -13.31 -2.74
C LYS A 41 2.69 -12.33 -3.62
N LEU A 42 3.17 -12.18 -4.85
CA LEU A 42 2.44 -11.45 -5.87
C LEU A 42 1.27 -12.31 -6.36
N VAL A 43 0.04 -11.80 -6.28
CA VAL A 43 -1.14 -12.51 -6.81
C VAL A 43 -1.06 -12.61 -8.33
N ASP A 44 -0.62 -11.52 -8.98
CA ASP A 44 -0.44 -11.43 -10.43
C ASP A 44 0.50 -10.27 -10.78
N ASN A 45 1.22 -10.36 -11.91
CA ASN A 45 2.13 -9.32 -12.40
C ASN A 45 1.43 -8.13 -13.08
N ARG A 46 0.11 -8.15 -13.18
CA ARG A 46 -0.68 -7.05 -13.73
C ARG A 46 -0.84 -5.93 -12.71
N VAL A 47 -0.84 -4.69 -13.21
CA VAL A 47 -1.27 -3.52 -12.42
C VAL A 47 -2.71 -3.72 -11.98
N PHE A 48 -2.94 -3.68 -10.66
CA PHE A 48 -4.24 -3.85 -10.04
C PHE A 48 -5.05 -2.54 -10.07
N ASP A 49 -4.39 -1.43 -9.74
CA ASP A 49 -5.01 -0.11 -9.69
C ASP A 49 -4.00 0.99 -10.04
N LEU A 50 -4.52 2.11 -10.54
CA LEU A 50 -3.76 3.33 -10.80
C LEU A 50 -4.49 4.50 -10.15
N ASP A 51 -3.81 5.24 -9.29
CA ASP A 51 -4.33 6.46 -8.69
C ASP A 51 -3.44 7.66 -9.02
N ILE A 52 -4.04 8.84 -9.14
CA ILE A 52 -3.31 10.08 -9.31
C ILE A 52 -3.88 11.09 -8.33
N HIS A 53 -3.04 11.66 -7.47
CA HIS A 53 -3.45 12.66 -6.51
C HIS A 53 -2.37 13.73 -6.32
N ALA A 54 -2.82 14.93 -5.97
CA ALA A 54 -1.92 16.05 -5.72
C ALA A 54 -1.33 15.97 -4.32
N ILE A 55 -0.03 16.23 -4.23
CA ILE A 55 0.70 16.39 -2.99
C ILE A 55 1.01 17.87 -2.80
N PRO A 56 0.59 18.48 -1.66
CA PRO A 56 0.99 19.84 -1.34
C PRO A 56 2.51 19.91 -1.12
N PRO A 57 3.12 21.11 -1.17
CA PRO A 57 4.54 21.25 -0.89
C PRO A 57 4.89 20.63 0.47
N THR A 58 5.91 19.77 0.48
CA THR A 58 6.25 18.96 1.65
C THR A 58 7.77 18.84 1.80
N MET A 59 8.21 18.42 2.98
CA MET A 59 9.62 18.10 3.21
C MET A 59 9.83 16.60 2.98
N HIS A 60 10.74 16.28 2.08
CA HIS A 60 11.22 14.94 1.80
C HIS A 60 12.74 14.92 1.92
N GLU A 61 13.29 14.04 2.76
CA GLU A 61 14.73 13.95 3.06
C GLU A 61 15.41 15.30 3.36
N GLY A 62 14.72 16.19 4.08
CA GLY A 62 15.23 17.52 4.43
C GLY A 62 15.25 18.53 3.27
N LYS A 63 14.69 18.20 2.11
CA LYS A 63 14.51 19.10 0.97
C LYS A 63 13.04 19.48 0.81
N LEU A 64 12.80 20.73 0.42
CA LEU A 64 11.46 21.19 0.05
C LEU A 64 11.12 20.64 -1.32
N GLU A 65 10.10 19.80 -1.38
CA GLU A 65 9.47 19.38 -2.63
C GLU A 65 8.29 20.32 -2.94
N PRO A 66 8.24 20.92 -4.14
CA PRO A 66 7.10 21.72 -4.54
C PRO A 66 5.84 20.86 -4.67
N ALA A 67 4.68 21.50 -4.79
CA ALA A 67 3.44 20.79 -5.09
C ALA A 67 3.61 19.97 -6.37
N HIS A 68 3.24 18.69 -6.33
CA HIS A 68 3.41 17.77 -7.44
C HIS A 68 2.30 16.70 -7.42
N GLN A 69 2.34 15.76 -8.35
CA GLN A 69 1.39 14.64 -8.39
C GLN A 69 2.12 13.35 -8.04
N HIS A 70 1.51 12.57 -7.16
CA HIS A 70 1.82 11.16 -7.03
C HIS A 70 1.01 10.37 -8.06
N ILE A 71 1.68 9.41 -8.69
CA ILE A 71 1.07 8.41 -9.57
C ILE A 71 1.28 7.06 -8.89
N ASP A 72 0.25 6.57 -8.21
CA ASP A 72 0.33 5.32 -7.47
C ASP A 72 0.02 4.16 -8.40
N ILE A 73 1.06 3.39 -8.76
CA ILE A 73 0.92 2.12 -9.48
C ILE A 73 0.82 1.01 -8.45
N ARG A 74 -0.34 0.36 -8.37
CA ARG A 74 -0.65 -0.57 -7.28
C ARG A 74 -0.75 -2.00 -7.78
N PHE A 75 -0.21 -2.91 -6.98
CA PHE A 75 -0.21 -4.35 -7.22
C PHE A 75 -1.00 -5.06 -6.12
N LEU A 76 -1.46 -6.28 -6.42
CA LEU A 76 -2.16 -7.11 -5.45
C LEU A 76 -1.22 -8.16 -4.89
N LEU A 77 -0.99 -8.11 -3.57
CA LEU A 77 -0.12 -9.02 -2.84
C LEU A 77 -0.93 -9.90 -1.88
N GLU A 78 -0.42 -11.07 -1.59
CA GLU A 78 -0.96 -12.05 -0.67
C GLU A 78 0.10 -12.43 0.37
N ILE A 79 -0.32 -12.45 1.63
CA ILE A 79 0.47 -12.79 2.80
C ILE A 79 -0.45 -13.62 3.71
N ASP A 80 0.11 -14.62 4.38
CA ASP A 80 -0.61 -15.42 5.37
C ASP A 80 -0.90 -14.58 6.62
N ASP A 81 -2.19 -14.43 6.96
CA ASP A 81 -2.64 -13.59 8.07
C ASP A 81 -2.38 -14.19 9.46
N ALA A 82 -1.90 -15.44 9.52
CA ALA A 82 -1.37 -16.05 10.74
C ALA A 82 0.04 -15.58 11.09
N ILE A 83 0.77 -14.96 10.15
CA ILE A 83 2.13 -14.47 10.38
C ILE A 83 2.08 -13.12 11.12
N PRO A 84 2.82 -12.95 12.22
CA PRO A 84 2.94 -11.66 12.89
C PRO A 84 3.52 -10.58 11.97
N ILE A 85 2.88 -9.41 11.93
CA ILE A 85 3.31 -8.23 11.16
C ILE A 85 3.81 -7.14 12.13
N PRO A 86 5.10 -7.18 12.53
CA PRO A 86 5.62 -6.27 13.56
C PRO A 86 5.66 -4.80 13.11
N GLY A 87 5.74 -4.56 11.80
CA GLY A 87 5.97 -3.25 11.24
C GLY A 87 7.40 -2.74 11.44
N ASN A 88 7.58 -1.44 11.20
CA ASN A 88 8.86 -0.75 11.33
C ASN A 88 8.72 0.61 12.05
N ASP A 89 9.80 1.40 12.04
CA ASP A 89 9.88 2.75 12.61
C ASP A 89 9.04 3.81 11.87
N GLU A 90 8.32 3.44 10.82
CA GLU A 90 7.36 4.29 10.10
C GLU A 90 5.92 4.02 10.54
N SER A 91 5.68 2.90 11.23
CA SER A 91 4.35 2.50 11.70
C SER A 91 4.18 2.66 13.21
N HIS A 92 3.05 3.25 13.63
CA HIS A 92 2.54 3.10 15.00
C HIS A 92 1.90 1.73 15.22
N GLN A 93 1.26 1.19 14.18
CA GLN A 93 0.54 -0.07 14.22
C GLN A 93 0.28 -0.59 12.81
N ILE A 94 0.27 -1.91 12.64
CA ILE A 94 -0.19 -2.59 11.43
C ILE A 94 -1.28 -3.58 11.82
N LEU A 95 -2.31 -3.69 10.99
CA LEU A 95 -3.48 -4.51 11.26
C LEU A 95 -3.90 -5.29 10.01
N TRP A 96 -4.30 -6.53 10.22
CA TRP A 96 -5.18 -7.23 9.31
C TRP A 96 -6.60 -6.66 9.44
N VAL A 97 -7.10 -6.04 8.38
CA VAL A 97 -8.41 -5.39 8.39
C VAL A 97 -9.36 -6.12 7.44
N PRO A 98 -10.52 -6.60 7.93
CA PRO A 98 -11.56 -7.15 7.07
C PRO A 98 -11.99 -6.11 6.01
N LEU A 99 -12.17 -6.55 4.74
CA LEU A 99 -12.50 -5.63 3.63
C LEU A 99 -13.78 -4.80 3.86
N ASN A 100 -14.73 -5.28 4.67
CA ASN A 100 -15.93 -4.54 5.03
C ASN A 100 -15.72 -3.47 6.12
N GLN A 101 -14.56 -3.47 6.78
CA GLN A 101 -14.17 -2.49 7.80
C GLN A 101 -13.11 -1.51 7.32
N ALA A 102 -12.53 -1.70 6.13
CA ALA A 102 -11.48 -0.83 5.59
C ALA A 102 -11.84 0.66 5.62
N SER A 103 -13.10 1.01 5.34
CA SER A 103 -13.59 2.40 5.38
C SER A 103 -13.60 3.04 6.77
N THR A 104 -13.55 2.25 7.84
CA THR A 104 -13.42 2.76 9.21
C THR A 104 -12.02 3.34 9.45
N PHE A 105 -11.01 2.81 8.74
CA PHE A 105 -9.62 3.22 8.88
C PHE A 105 -9.22 4.25 7.82
N ASN A 106 -9.69 4.07 6.58
CA ASN A 106 -9.49 5.00 5.49
C ASN A 106 -10.71 5.01 4.56
N ASN A 107 -11.46 6.11 4.59
CA ASN A 107 -12.71 6.29 3.83
C ASN A 107 -12.51 7.04 2.50
N ASN A 108 -11.27 7.24 2.05
CA ASN A 108 -11.02 7.95 0.80
C ASN A 108 -11.47 7.11 -0.42
N ARG A 109 -11.77 7.80 -1.52
CA ARG A 109 -12.22 7.17 -2.77
C ARG A 109 -11.20 6.16 -3.32
N SER A 110 -9.91 6.44 -3.10
CA SER A 110 -8.80 5.63 -3.59
C SER A 110 -8.79 4.23 -2.94
N THR A 111 -8.92 4.16 -1.62
CA THR A 111 -9.04 2.94 -0.82
C THR A 111 -10.33 2.21 -1.14
N TYR A 112 -11.46 2.93 -1.21
CA TYR A 112 -12.74 2.33 -1.56
C TYR A 112 -12.71 1.62 -2.92
N ARG A 113 -12.08 2.24 -3.93
CA ARG A 113 -11.93 1.64 -5.28
C ARG A 113 -11.16 0.32 -5.22
N MET A 114 -10.09 0.24 -4.43
CA MET A 114 -9.31 -0.98 -4.25
C MET A 114 -10.16 -2.08 -3.58
N VAL A 115 -10.90 -1.75 -2.51
CA VAL A 115 -11.79 -2.70 -1.82
C VAL A 115 -12.82 -3.30 -2.79
N GLU A 116 -13.48 -2.46 -3.59
CA GLU A 116 -14.48 -2.91 -4.56
C GLU A 116 -13.88 -3.78 -5.67
N LYS A 117 -12.69 -3.43 -6.17
CA LYS A 117 -11.96 -4.25 -7.14
C LYS A 117 -11.62 -5.63 -6.57
N THR A 118 -11.10 -5.69 -5.34
CA THR A 118 -10.75 -6.96 -4.68
C THR A 118 -11.98 -7.85 -4.47
N ARG A 119 -13.12 -7.28 -4.06
CA ARG A 119 -14.39 -8.02 -3.94
C ARG A 119 -14.81 -8.67 -5.25
N ARG A 120 -14.76 -7.91 -6.35
CA ARG A 120 -15.10 -8.42 -7.69
C ARG A 120 -14.17 -9.57 -8.10
N LEU A 121 -12.86 -9.47 -7.87
CA LEU A 121 -11.91 -10.54 -8.19
C LEU A 121 -12.23 -11.85 -7.43
N ARG A 122 -12.57 -11.76 -6.14
CA ARG A 122 -12.95 -12.94 -5.33
C ARG A 122 -14.20 -13.63 -5.84
N HIS A 123 -15.19 -12.86 -6.31
CA HIS A 123 -16.39 -13.44 -6.92
C HIS A 123 -16.12 -14.14 -8.24
N TRP A 124 -15.11 -13.71 -9.01
CA TRP A 124 -14.70 -14.34 -10.26
C TRP A 124 -13.92 -15.64 -10.08
N GLN A 125 -13.20 -15.81 -8.96
CA GLN A 125 -12.45 -17.05 -8.68
C GLN A 125 -13.33 -18.17 -8.08
N ALA A 126 -14.52 -17.82 -7.58
CA ALA A 126 -15.47 -18.75 -6.97
C ALA A 126 -16.56 -19.25 -7.95
N ALA A 127 -16.51 -18.82 -9.21
CA ALA A 127 -17.44 -19.19 -10.29
C ALA A 127 -16.69 -20.01 -11.35
#